data_AF-A0A7W2AJE5-F1
#
_entry.id   AF-A0A7W2AJE5-F1
#
_cell.length_a   1.000
_cell.length_b   1.000
_cell.length_c   1.000
_cell.angle_alpha   90.00
_cell.angle_beta   90.00
_cell.angle_gamma   90.00
#
_symmetry.space_group_name_H-M   'P 1'
#
loop_
_entity.id
_entity.type
_entity.pdbx_description
1 polymer ?
#
loop_
_entity_poly.entity_id
_entity_poly.type
_entity_poly.pdbx_seq_one_letter_code
_entity_poly.pdbx_strand_id
1 'polypeptide(L)'
;MQVSPEMQLPPEIRAALEKIDFINRYKNISAKYDFDEEFDYDNDKALRIFTELGYPARYDKRENFFQIVEEYPPFQFKFNISLRYALLEFIWAVWKNGELLIGDPWNWLKQLLDGTDERFRAAGFRNYDDLREVLKEAFDMYEDFKRGCCWKPLILNNYIPRATHIALFLFWHLFQIAGKPRRNILWRRKDMYHCLLVT
;
A
#
# COMPACT_ATOMS: atom_id res chain seq x y z
N MET A 1 25.40 14.82 -21.87
CA MET A 1 25.06 15.50 -20.60
C MET A 1 25.21 14.45 -19.50
N GLN A 2 26.18 14.60 -18.61
CA GLN A 2 26.38 13.63 -17.52
C GLN A 2 25.33 13.90 -16.44
N VAL A 3 24.47 12.92 -16.18
CA VAL A 3 23.47 12.98 -15.11
C VAL A 3 24.23 12.89 -13.78
N SER A 4 24.07 13.89 -12.91
CA SER A 4 24.73 13.93 -11.60
C SER A 4 24.34 12.71 -10.75
N PRO A 5 25.24 12.16 -9.91
CA PRO A 5 24.98 10.96 -9.12
C PRO A 5 23.80 11.05 -8.14
N GLU A 6 23.36 12.27 -7.81
CA GLU A 6 22.27 12.55 -6.86
C GLU A 6 20.86 12.33 -7.45
N MET A 7 20.72 12.07 -8.76
CA MET A 7 19.43 11.82 -9.43
C MET A 7 19.24 10.35 -9.82
N GLN A 8 19.61 9.41 -8.95
CA GLN A 8 19.45 7.99 -9.24
C GLN A 8 18.60 7.31 -8.16
N LEU A 9 17.59 6.55 -8.60
CA LEU A 9 16.83 5.67 -7.73
C LEU A 9 17.78 4.72 -6.98
N PRO A 10 17.62 4.53 -5.66
CA PRO A 10 18.33 3.49 -4.95
C PRO A 10 18.11 2.13 -5.65
N PRO A 11 19.13 1.27 -5.76
CA PRO A 11 19.02 0.02 -6.53
C PRO A 11 17.86 -0.87 -6.09
N GLU A 12 17.57 -0.93 -4.79
CA GLU A 12 16.45 -1.69 -4.23
C GLU A 12 15.08 -1.13 -4.62
N ILE A 13 14.96 0.19 -4.75
CA ILE A 13 13.72 0.85 -5.20
C ILE A 13 13.54 0.64 -6.71
N ARG A 14 14.61 0.81 -7.50
CA ARG A 14 14.59 0.55 -8.94
C ARG A 14 14.11 -0.87 -9.24
N ALA A 15 14.74 -1.88 -8.61
CA ALA A 15 14.38 -3.28 -8.82
C ALA A 15 12.92 -3.57 -8.44
N ALA A 16 12.41 -2.93 -7.37
CA ALA A 16 11.01 -3.07 -6.99
C ALA A 16 10.05 -2.47 -8.02
N LEU A 17 10.34 -1.27 -8.53
CA LEU A 17 9.51 -0.60 -9.54
C LEU A 17 9.48 -1.36 -10.86
N GLU A 18 10.64 -1.89 -11.31
CA GLU A 18 10.74 -2.72 -12.50
C GLU A 18 9.96 -4.03 -12.34
N LYS A 19 10.08 -4.68 -11.18
CA LYS A 19 9.40 -5.96 -10.88
C LYS A 19 7.87 -5.87 -10.94
N ILE A 20 7.31 -4.72 -10.57
CA ILE A 20 5.85 -4.52 -10.54
C ILE A 20 5.30 -3.94 -11.84
N ASP A 21 6.15 -3.75 -12.84
CA ASP A 21 5.82 -3.07 -14.09
C ASP A 21 5.21 -1.66 -13.87
N PHE A 22 5.88 -0.89 -13.00
CA PHE A 22 5.36 0.37 -12.47
C PHE A 22 4.91 1.35 -13.56
N ILE A 23 5.74 1.55 -14.60
CA ILE A 23 5.46 2.55 -15.66
C ILE A 23 4.18 2.20 -16.41
N ASN A 24 4.03 0.94 -16.84
CA ASN A 24 2.85 0.54 -17.61
C ASN A 24 1.59 0.57 -16.75
N ARG A 25 1.66 0.13 -15.50
CA ARG A 25 0.51 0.22 -14.58
C ARG A 25 0.13 1.65 -14.29
N TYR A 26 1.11 2.53 -14.06
CA TYR A 26 0.83 3.95 -13.86
C TYR A 26 0.21 4.57 -15.11
N LYS A 27 0.76 4.28 -16.31
CA LYS A 27 0.20 4.72 -17.59
C LYS A 27 -1.25 4.27 -17.76
N ASN A 28 -1.55 3.01 -17.39
CA ASN A 28 -2.90 2.46 -17.48
C ASN A 28 -3.87 3.17 -16.54
N ILE A 29 -3.48 3.44 -15.29
CA ILE A 29 -4.29 4.24 -14.36
C ILE A 29 -4.53 5.65 -14.93
N SER A 30 -3.48 6.33 -15.37
CA SER A 30 -3.59 7.67 -15.96
C SER A 30 -4.51 7.71 -17.19
N ALA A 31 -4.44 6.71 -18.07
CA ALA A 31 -5.28 6.66 -19.27
C ALA A 31 -6.73 6.25 -18.96
N LYS A 32 -6.93 5.33 -18.02
CA LYS A 32 -8.25 4.81 -17.64
C LYS A 32 -9.09 5.87 -16.91
N TYR A 33 -8.43 6.70 -16.10
CA TYR A 33 -9.06 7.74 -15.29
C TYR A 33 -8.69 9.14 -15.82
N ASP A 34 -8.56 9.31 -17.13
CA ASP A 34 -8.32 10.61 -17.77
C ASP A 34 -9.63 11.42 -17.80
N PHE A 35 -9.99 11.99 -16.64
CA PHE A 35 -11.17 12.80 -16.43
C PHE A 35 -10.79 14.26 -16.19
N ASP A 36 -11.62 15.16 -16.71
CA ASP A 36 -11.39 16.60 -16.72
C ASP A 36 -12.39 17.34 -15.82
N GLU A 37 -13.40 16.63 -15.34
CA GLU A 37 -14.47 17.20 -14.55
C GLU A 37 -14.01 17.45 -13.11
N GLU A 38 -14.23 18.68 -12.65
CA GLU A 38 -14.09 18.97 -11.23
C GLU A 38 -15.23 18.31 -10.45
N PHE A 39 -14.88 17.69 -9.33
CA PHE A 39 -15.83 17.13 -8.39
C PHE A 39 -15.55 17.70 -6.99
N ASP A 40 -16.53 18.40 -6.44
CA ASP A 40 -16.47 18.89 -5.06
C ASP A 40 -16.73 17.72 -4.10
N TYR A 41 -15.66 17.28 -3.43
CA TYR A 41 -15.69 16.13 -2.54
C TYR A 41 -15.55 16.56 -1.07
N ASP A 42 -16.09 15.70 -0.21
CA ASP A 42 -16.04 15.83 1.24
C ASP A 42 -14.93 14.93 1.78
N ASN A 43 -14.04 15.51 2.59
CA ASN A 43 -12.89 14.80 3.16
C ASN A 43 -13.32 13.61 4.03
N ASP A 44 -14.41 13.69 4.78
CA ASP A 44 -14.88 12.60 5.62
C ASP A 44 -15.45 11.45 4.78
N LYS A 45 -16.08 11.75 3.63
CA LYS A 45 -16.46 10.73 2.64
C LYS A 45 -15.24 10.05 2.02
N ALA A 46 -14.22 10.82 1.63
CA ALA A 46 -12.97 10.25 1.13
C ALA A 46 -12.32 9.34 2.20
N LEU A 47 -12.16 9.81 3.44
CA LEU A 47 -11.59 9.04 4.56
C LEU A 47 -12.33 7.72 4.84
N ARG A 48 -13.65 7.70 4.67
CA ARG A 48 -14.44 6.46 4.74
C ARG A 48 -14.03 5.46 3.67
N ILE A 49 -13.87 5.90 2.42
CA ILE A 49 -13.42 5.02 1.32
C ILE A 49 -12.03 4.47 1.60
N PHE A 50 -11.08 5.31 2.03
CA PHE A 50 -9.76 4.87 2.50
C PHE A 50 -9.86 3.75 3.55
N THR A 51 -10.72 3.93 4.54
CA THR A 51 -10.96 2.95 5.61
C THR A 51 -11.60 1.66 5.09
N GLU A 52 -12.62 1.76 4.23
CA GLU A 52 -13.31 0.61 3.59
C GLU A 52 -12.35 -0.23 2.74
N LEU A 53 -11.38 0.40 2.09
CA LEU A 53 -10.33 -0.26 1.32
C LEU A 53 -9.20 -0.82 2.19
N GLY A 54 -9.28 -0.68 3.52
CA GLY A 54 -8.31 -1.26 4.46
C GLY A 54 -7.09 -0.38 4.75
N TYR A 55 -7.11 0.89 4.34
CA TYR A 55 -6.05 1.89 4.52
C TYR A 55 -6.56 3.13 5.26
N PRO A 56 -6.77 3.06 6.59
CA PRO A 56 -7.19 4.23 7.35
C PRO A 56 -6.16 5.35 7.20
N ALA A 57 -6.55 6.42 6.50
CA ALA A 57 -5.70 7.58 6.25
C ALA A 57 -5.94 8.67 7.29
N ARG A 58 -4.91 9.49 7.54
CA ARG A 58 -5.03 10.76 8.26
C ARG A 58 -5.02 11.90 7.25
N TYR A 59 -5.98 12.80 7.33
CA TYR A 59 -5.96 14.02 6.51
C TYR A 59 -5.05 15.09 7.14
N ASP A 60 -4.03 15.51 6.40
CA ASP A 60 -3.15 16.61 6.75
C ASP A 60 -3.65 17.92 6.12
N LYS A 61 -4.25 18.77 6.95
CA LYS A 61 -4.84 20.04 6.51
C LYS A 61 -3.82 21.04 5.97
N ARG A 62 -2.53 20.94 6.36
CA ARG A 62 -1.50 21.91 5.95
C ARG A 62 -1.08 21.68 4.52
N GLU A 63 -0.89 20.42 4.18
CA GLU A 63 -0.40 19.98 2.87
C GLU A 63 -1.53 19.52 1.93
N ASN A 64 -2.76 19.41 2.45
CA ASN A 64 -3.93 18.88 1.72
C ASN A 64 -3.72 17.44 1.21
N PHE A 65 -3.14 16.58 2.06
CA PHE A 65 -2.87 15.18 1.75
C PHE A 65 -3.64 14.22 2.66
N PHE A 66 -4.08 13.11 2.07
CA PHE A 66 -4.45 11.89 2.79
C PHE A 66 -3.19 11.05 2.99
N GLN A 67 -2.81 10.85 4.24
CA GLN A 67 -1.57 10.18 4.62
C GLN A 67 -1.86 8.81 5.21
N ILE A 68 -1.25 7.78 4.64
CA ILE A 68 -1.17 6.42 5.18
C ILE A 68 0.26 6.18 5.63
N VAL A 69 0.46 5.63 6.82
CA VAL A 69 1.77 5.24 7.35
C VAL A 69 1.72 3.80 7.81
N GLU A 70 2.69 3.00 7.37
CA GLU A 70 2.84 1.61 7.79
C GLU A 70 4.29 1.35 8.23
N GLU A 71 4.45 0.67 9.37
CA GLU A 71 5.74 0.36 9.94
C GLU A 71 6.02 -1.14 9.81
N TYR A 72 7.12 -1.48 9.13
CA TYR A 72 7.61 -2.85 8.96
C TYR A 72 9.13 -2.89 9.19
N PRO A 73 9.60 -2.86 10.45
CA PRO A 73 11.03 -2.77 10.74
C PRO A 73 11.88 -3.76 9.92
N PRO A 74 12.96 -3.30 9.27
CA PRO A 74 13.59 -1.98 9.42
C PRO A 74 12.97 -0.86 8.56
N PHE A 75 11.90 -1.14 7.83
CA PHE A 75 11.28 -0.20 6.91
C PHE A 75 10.10 0.56 7.53
N GLN A 76 9.89 1.77 7.02
CA GLN A 76 8.65 2.52 7.19
C GLN A 76 8.18 2.96 5.81
N PHE A 77 6.89 2.81 5.55
CA PHE A 77 6.27 3.22 4.31
C PHE A 77 5.25 4.30 4.57
N LYS A 78 5.20 5.28 3.67
CA LYS A 78 4.20 6.33 3.67
C LYS A 78 3.64 6.46 2.26
N PHE A 79 2.31 6.50 2.19
CA PHE A 79 1.60 6.81 0.96
C PHE A 79 0.79 8.09 1.21
N ASN A 80 1.23 9.17 0.57
CA ASN A 80 0.49 10.43 0.52
C ASN A 80 -0.31 10.50 -0.78
N ILE A 81 -1.56 10.91 -0.67
CA ILE A 81 -2.47 11.09 -1.80
C ILE A 81 -3.09 12.48 -1.70
N SER A 82 -2.95 13.31 -2.74
CA SER A 82 -3.72 14.55 -2.89
C SER A 82 -4.89 14.29 -3.82
N LEU A 83 -6.03 14.89 -3.51
CA LEU A 83 -7.25 14.85 -4.33
C LEU A 83 -7.61 16.25 -4.87
N ARG A 84 -6.62 17.14 -5.00
CA ARG A 84 -6.85 18.54 -5.38
C ARG A 84 -7.44 18.63 -6.79
N TYR A 85 -8.48 19.46 -6.96
CA TYR A 85 -9.21 19.60 -8.23
C TYR A 85 -9.75 18.27 -8.78
N ALA A 86 -10.11 17.34 -7.89
CA ALA A 86 -10.52 15.99 -8.24
C ALA A 86 -9.47 15.19 -9.05
N LEU A 87 -8.18 15.56 -8.93
CA LEU A 87 -7.05 14.85 -9.50
C LEU A 87 -6.23 14.17 -8.40
N LEU A 88 -5.79 12.96 -8.67
CA LEU A 88 -4.99 12.13 -7.79
C LEU A 88 -3.50 12.32 -8.07
N GLU A 89 -2.81 12.89 -7.10
CA GLU A 89 -1.36 12.84 -7.03
C GLU A 89 -0.92 11.82 -5.99
N PHE A 90 -0.12 10.85 -6.43
CA PHE A 90 0.39 9.76 -5.61
C PHE A 90 1.85 9.97 -5.27
N ILE A 91 2.18 9.90 -3.99
CA ILE A 91 3.55 10.08 -3.49
C ILE A 91 3.89 8.92 -2.56
N TRP A 92 4.96 8.22 -2.88
CA TRP A 92 5.51 7.17 -2.03
C TRP A 92 6.75 7.68 -1.31
N ALA A 93 6.82 7.38 -0.02
CA ALA A 93 8.04 7.57 0.73
C ALA A 93 8.39 6.31 1.53
N VAL A 94 9.67 5.95 1.50
CA VAL A 94 10.21 4.76 2.16
C VAL A 94 11.41 5.16 2.99
N TRP A 95 11.42 4.75 4.25
CA TRP A 95 12.58 4.83 5.12
C TRP A 95 13.10 3.43 5.41
N LYS A 96 14.40 3.31 5.66
CA LYS A 96 15.05 2.09 6.11
C LYS A 96 16.03 2.44 7.21
N ASN A 97 15.90 1.80 8.36
CA ASN A 97 16.68 2.12 9.57
C ASN A 97 16.58 3.60 9.97
N GLY A 98 15.44 4.25 9.69
CA GLY A 98 15.21 5.67 9.98
C GLY A 98 15.75 6.66 8.93
N GLU A 99 16.50 6.19 7.92
CA GLU A 99 16.98 7.03 6.82
C GLU A 99 16.02 6.99 5.63
N LEU A 100 15.74 8.16 5.04
CA LEU A 100 14.88 8.28 3.86
C LEU A 100 15.59 7.67 2.65
N LEU A 101 14.98 6.66 2.04
CA LEU A 101 15.47 6.05 0.79
C LEU A 101 14.89 6.74 -0.44
N ILE A 102 13.59 7.01 -0.43
CA ILE A 102 12.86 7.64 -1.54
C ILE A 102 11.65 8.38 -0.98
N GLY A 103 11.23 9.48 -1.62
CA GLY A 103 10.15 10.32 -1.13
C GLY A 103 9.56 11.19 -2.23
N ASP A 104 9.03 10.54 -3.26
CA ASP A 104 8.80 11.20 -4.55
C ASP A 104 7.41 10.90 -5.14
N PRO A 105 6.83 11.85 -5.90
CA PRO A 105 5.63 11.62 -6.68
C PRO A 105 5.85 10.54 -7.73
N TRP A 106 4.79 9.83 -8.11
CA TRP A 106 4.86 8.77 -9.13
C TRP A 106 5.40 9.24 -10.48
N ASN A 107 5.07 10.48 -10.89
CA ASN A 107 5.64 11.09 -12.10
C ASN A 107 7.17 11.24 -12.01
N TRP A 108 7.69 11.56 -10.82
CA TRP A 108 9.13 11.67 -10.62
C TRP A 108 9.80 10.30 -10.54
N LEU A 109 9.16 9.32 -9.88
CA LEU A 109 9.62 7.92 -9.90
C LEU A 109 9.70 7.36 -11.32
N LYS A 110 8.70 7.65 -12.16
CA LYS A 110 8.71 7.31 -13.60
C LYS A 110 9.93 7.92 -14.29
N GLN A 111 10.13 9.23 -14.15
CA GLN A 111 11.24 9.95 -14.79
C GLN A 111 12.61 9.41 -14.35
N LEU A 112 12.80 9.10 -13.07
CA LEU A 112 14.04 8.50 -12.59
C LEU A 112 14.24 7.05 -13.09
N LEU A 113 13.15 6.38 -13.47
CA LEU A 113 13.16 4.99 -13.95
C LEU A 113 13.45 4.90 -15.44
N ASP A 114 12.77 5.69 -16.28
CA ASP A 114 12.92 5.66 -17.75
C ASP A 114 13.79 6.79 -18.34
N GLY A 115 14.15 7.79 -17.54
CA GLY A 115 14.97 8.92 -17.97
C GLY A 115 14.27 9.94 -18.86
N THR A 116 12.95 9.87 -19.00
CA THR A 116 12.15 10.76 -19.87
C THR A 116 11.38 11.78 -19.03
N ASP A 117 11.27 13.01 -19.55
CA ASP A 117 10.46 14.08 -18.94
C ASP A 117 8.99 14.04 -19.39
N GLU A 118 8.58 12.99 -20.12
CA GLU A 118 7.19 12.77 -20.47
C GLU A 118 6.39 12.51 -19.19
N ARG A 119 5.42 13.38 -18.91
CA ARG A 119 4.54 13.26 -17.75
C ARG A 119 3.26 12.55 -18.12
N PHE A 120 2.83 11.63 -17.26
CA PHE A 120 1.47 11.15 -17.35
C PHE A 120 0.55 12.15 -16.66
N ARG A 121 -0.63 12.32 -17.25
CA ARG A 121 -1.68 13.11 -16.63
C ARG A 121 -2.10 12.45 -15.32
N ALA A 122 -2.40 13.27 -14.31
CA ALA A 122 -2.95 12.79 -13.06
C ALA A 122 -4.31 12.12 -13.33
N ALA A 123 -4.56 10.98 -12.69
CA ALA A 123 -5.87 10.35 -12.74
C ALA A 123 -6.90 11.28 -12.08
N GLY A 124 -8.09 11.39 -12.65
CA GLY A 124 -9.22 12.14 -12.13
C GLY A 124 -10.32 11.23 -11.57
N PHE A 125 -11.31 11.85 -10.90
CA PHE A 125 -12.52 11.16 -10.47
C PHE A 125 -13.72 12.10 -10.51
N ARG A 126 -14.87 11.59 -10.97
CA ARG A 126 -16.09 12.42 -11.15
C ARG A 126 -17.11 12.20 -10.04
N ASN A 127 -16.90 11.18 -9.23
CA ASN A 127 -17.75 10.76 -8.11
C ASN A 127 -16.96 9.84 -7.16
N TYR A 128 -17.59 9.43 -6.06
CA TYR A 128 -16.96 8.56 -5.04
C TYR A 128 -16.70 7.12 -5.51
N ASP A 129 -17.43 6.62 -6.50
CA ASP A 129 -17.19 5.28 -7.05
C ASP A 129 -15.95 5.30 -7.94
N ASP A 130 -15.79 6.33 -8.79
CA ASP A 130 -14.56 6.57 -9.55
C ASP A 130 -13.34 6.66 -8.59
N LEU A 131 -13.47 7.45 -7.50
CA LEU A 131 -12.44 7.57 -6.47
C LEU A 131 -12.10 6.21 -5.83
N ARG A 132 -13.12 5.40 -5.52
CA ARG A 132 -12.91 4.07 -4.93
C ARG A 132 -12.15 3.15 -5.88
N GLU A 133 -12.50 3.14 -7.16
CA GLU A 133 -11.86 2.26 -8.14
C GLU A 133 -10.41 2.64 -8.42
N VAL A 134 -10.10 3.94 -8.60
CA VAL A 134 -8.72 4.37 -8.79
C VAL A 134 -7.85 4.11 -7.54
N LEU A 135 -8.40 4.30 -6.33
CA LEU A 135 -7.69 3.99 -5.10
C LEU A 135 -7.42 2.50 -4.92
N LYS A 136 -8.35 1.61 -5.33
CA LYS A 136 -8.11 0.16 -5.32
C LYS A 136 -6.87 -0.20 -6.16
N GLU A 137 -6.80 0.28 -7.40
CA GLU A 137 -5.65 0.01 -8.28
C GLU A 137 -4.36 0.61 -7.72
N ALA A 138 -4.42 1.82 -7.16
CA ALA A 138 -3.27 2.47 -6.54
C ALA A 138 -2.76 1.71 -5.30
N PHE A 139 -3.66 1.17 -4.47
CA PHE A 139 -3.30 0.35 -3.33
C PHE A 139 -2.74 -1.01 -3.74
N ASP A 140 -3.29 -1.64 -4.79
CA ASP A 140 -2.72 -2.87 -5.33
C ASP A 140 -1.26 -2.66 -5.80
N MET A 141 -0.99 -1.53 -6.49
CA MET A 141 0.37 -1.15 -6.85
C MET A 141 1.26 -0.91 -5.63
N TYR A 142 0.73 -0.27 -4.59
CA TYR A 142 1.46 -0.01 -3.36
C TYR A 142 1.81 -1.29 -2.60
N GLU A 143 0.91 -2.27 -2.54
CA GLU A 143 1.20 -3.59 -1.95
C GLU A 143 2.24 -4.38 -2.75
N ASP A 144 2.16 -4.34 -4.08
CA ASP A 144 3.18 -4.95 -4.94
C ASP A 144 4.54 -4.26 -4.76
N PHE A 145 4.57 -2.93 -4.66
CA PHE A 145 5.78 -2.16 -4.43
C PHE A 145 6.44 -2.51 -3.08
N LYS A 146 5.66 -2.52 -1.98
CA LYS A 146 6.15 -2.95 -0.66
C LYS A 146 6.73 -4.36 -0.71
N ARG A 147 6.04 -5.29 -1.40
CA ARG A 147 6.55 -6.65 -1.62
C ARG A 147 7.82 -6.66 -2.47
N GLY A 148 7.92 -5.80 -3.48
CA GLY A 148 9.13 -5.64 -4.29
C GLY A 148 10.34 -5.19 -3.46
N CYS A 149 10.16 -4.18 -2.61
CA CYS A 149 11.23 -3.62 -1.77
C CYS A 149 11.63 -4.51 -0.58
N CYS A 150 10.67 -5.18 0.05
CA CYS A 150 10.87 -5.85 1.34
C CYS A 150 10.89 -7.37 1.31
N TRP A 151 10.80 -8.02 0.14
CA TRP A 151 10.88 -9.48 0.08
C TRP A 151 12.30 -9.98 0.34
N LYS A 152 12.63 -10.14 1.63
CA LYS A 152 13.41 -11.28 2.12
C LYS A 152 12.45 -12.23 2.88
N PRO A 153 12.73 -13.53 2.98
CA PRO A 153 11.80 -14.56 3.52
C PRO A 153 11.33 -14.40 4.98
N LEU A 154 11.61 -13.27 5.64
CA LEU A 154 11.34 -13.06 7.07
C LEU A 154 9.95 -12.47 7.36
N ILE A 155 9.26 -11.89 6.37
CA ILE A 155 7.92 -11.29 6.59
C ILE A 155 6.80 -12.36 6.63
N LEU A 156 7.01 -13.56 6.08
CA LEU A 156 5.98 -14.62 6.07
C LEU A 156 5.67 -15.22 7.45
N ASN A 157 6.54 -15.07 8.45
CA ASN A 157 6.22 -15.56 9.79
C ASN A 157 5.22 -14.68 10.55
N ASN A 158 4.90 -13.49 10.05
CA ASN A 158 3.88 -12.60 10.64
C ASN A 158 2.83 -12.09 9.64
N TYR A 159 2.90 -12.45 8.36
CA TYR A 159 1.95 -12.01 7.35
C TYR A 159 0.94 -13.11 7.03
N ILE A 160 -0.15 -13.13 7.80
CA ILE A 160 -1.35 -13.91 7.50
C ILE A 160 -2.26 -13.02 6.61
N PRO A 161 -2.64 -13.43 5.39
CA PRO A 161 -3.56 -12.65 4.56
C PRO A 161 -4.88 -12.41 5.30
N ARG A 162 -5.36 -11.15 5.34
CA ARG A 162 -6.54 -10.69 6.10
C ARG A 162 -7.89 -11.35 5.71
N ALA A 163 -7.89 -12.31 4.77
CA ALA A 163 -9.04 -13.19 4.50
C ALA A 163 -9.19 -14.33 5.54
N THR A 164 -8.19 -14.62 6.38
CA THR A 164 -8.24 -15.73 7.36
C THR A 164 -8.66 -15.32 8.78
N HIS A 165 -8.91 -14.04 9.04
CA HIS A 165 -9.43 -13.63 10.36
C HIS A 165 -10.82 -14.20 10.65
N ILE A 166 -11.67 -14.38 9.63
CA ILE A 166 -12.97 -15.04 9.79
C ILE A 166 -12.79 -16.54 10.02
N ALA A 167 -11.85 -17.19 9.32
CA ALA A 167 -11.59 -18.61 9.49
C ALA A 167 -11.04 -18.96 10.88
N LEU A 168 -10.09 -18.17 11.42
CA LEU A 168 -9.54 -18.40 12.77
C LEU A 168 -10.55 -18.10 13.89
N PHE A 169 -11.43 -17.11 13.69
CA PHE A 169 -12.51 -16.81 14.65
C PHE A 169 -13.60 -17.89 14.65
N LEU A 170 -13.97 -18.40 13.47
CA LEU A 170 -14.91 -19.52 13.32
C LEU A 170 -14.33 -20.84 13.84
N PHE A 171 -13.03 -21.11 13.64
CA PHE A 171 -12.37 -22.29 14.20
C PHE A 171 -12.31 -22.23 15.72
N TRP A 172 -12.09 -21.05 16.31
CA TRP A 172 -12.16 -20.85 17.76
C TRP A 172 -13.58 -21.03 18.34
N HIS A 173 -14.62 -20.58 17.63
CA HIS A 173 -16.01 -20.80 18.06
C HIS A 173 -16.47 -22.26 17.91
N LEU A 174 -16.09 -22.96 16.83
CA LEU A 174 -16.38 -24.38 16.65
C LEU A 174 -15.69 -25.26 17.71
N PHE A 175 -14.47 -24.89 18.14
CA PHE A 175 -13.73 -25.61 19.18
C PHE A 175 -14.28 -25.41 20.60
N GLN A 176 -15.08 -24.37 20.86
CA GLN A 176 -15.77 -24.19 22.15
C GLN A 176 -17.09 -24.97 22.23
N ILE A 177 -17.68 -25.31 21.09
CA ILE A 177 -18.94 -26.08 21.01
C ILE A 177 -18.67 -27.59 21.12
N ALA A 178 -17.51 -28.08 20.66
CA ALA A 178 -17.05 -29.45 20.88
C ALA A 178 -16.34 -29.56 22.24
N GLY A 179 -17.04 -30.06 23.27
CA GLY A 179 -16.59 -30.06 24.67
C GLY A 179 -15.13 -30.52 24.93
N LYS A 180 -14.48 -29.83 25.88
CA LYS A 180 -13.08 -30.03 26.31
C LYS A 180 -12.78 -31.48 26.77
N PRO A 181 -11.66 -32.09 26.36
CA PRO A 181 -11.10 -33.24 27.07
C PRO A 181 -10.44 -32.77 28.38
N ARG A 182 -10.70 -33.49 29.47
CA ARG A 182 -10.06 -33.26 30.78
C ARG A 182 -8.59 -33.67 30.72
N ARG A 183 -7.67 -32.69 30.66
CA ARG A 183 -6.32 -32.73 31.24
C ARG A 183 -5.74 -31.31 31.28
N ASN A 184 -5.20 -30.92 32.43
CA ASN A 184 -4.61 -29.61 32.68
C ASN A 184 -3.36 -29.42 31.82
N ILE A 185 -3.49 -28.71 30.69
CA ILE A 185 -2.38 -28.14 29.93
C ILE A 185 -2.72 -26.67 29.70
N LEU A 186 -1.93 -25.78 30.30
CA LEU A 186 -2.01 -24.34 30.09
C LEU A 186 -1.32 -24.01 28.75
N TRP A 187 -2.05 -24.11 27.65
CA TRP A 187 -1.52 -23.80 26.32
C TRP A 187 -1.24 -22.29 26.19
N ARG A 188 0.02 -21.91 25.95
CA ARG A 188 0.35 -20.52 25.57
C ARG A 188 0.18 -20.37 24.06
N ARG A 189 -0.13 -19.15 23.59
CA ARG A 189 -0.37 -18.83 22.16
C ARG A 189 0.66 -19.39 21.18
N LYS A 190 1.91 -19.62 21.59
CA LYS A 190 2.97 -20.18 20.74
C LYS A 190 2.78 -21.66 20.39
N ASP A 191 2.09 -22.41 21.24
CA ASP A 191 2.00 -23.87 21.12
C ASP A 191 0.93 -24.32 20.10
N MET A 192 -0.03 -23.45 19.75
CA MET A 192 -1.06 -23.71 18.75
C MET A 192 -0.51 -23.77 17.32
N TYR A 193 0.51 -22.96 17.02
CA TYR A 193 1.10 -22.90 15.68
C TYR A 193 1.93 -24.15 15.33
N HIS A 194 2.47 -24.83 16.34
CA HIS A 194 3.29 -26.02 16.12
C HIS A 194 2.45 -27.26 15.75
N CYS A 195 1.16 -27.25 16.09
CA CYS A 195 0.26 -28.39 15.83
C CYS A 195 -0.34 -28.39 14.41
N LEU A 196 -0.35 -27.24 13.72
CA LEU A 196 -0.90 -27.11 12.35
C LEU A 196 0.11 -27.42 11.23
N LEU A 197 1.39 -27.64 11.56
CA LEU A 197 2.45 -27.94 10.59
C LEU A 197 2.80 -29.44 10.50
N VAL A 198 2.11 -30.31 11.24
CA VAL A 198 2.42 -31.76 11.29
C VAL A 198 1.17 -32.64 11.04
N THR A 199 0.14 -32.12 10.39
CA THR A 199 -1.01 -32.92 9.88
C THR A 199 -1.44 -32.44 8.52
#